data_AF-A0A954IAV0-F1
#
_entry.id   AF-A0A954IAV0-F1
#
_cell.length_a   1.000
_cell.length_b   1.000
_cell.length_c   1.000
_cell.angle_alpha   90.00
_cell.angle_beta   90.00
_cell.angle_gamma   90.00
#
_symmetry.space_group_name_H-M   'P 1'
#
loop_
_entity.id
_entity.type
_entity.pdbx_description
1 polymer ?
#
loop_
_entity_poly.entity_id
_entity_poly.type
_entity_poly.pdbx_seq_one_letter_code
_entity_poly.pdbx_strand_id
1 'polypeptide(L)'
;MSHIPDTRDSLLVQVRDPANQAAWEEFTAMYRPVIWRMARRSGLQDADADDLTQQVMSSVASSIANWEKSDESTGFRNWLRRIARNAILNLLTRGPRAKAHGGTDFLNKLHCLPASSESLEEQLEREYQRQIYRQAAEAVRKSVQAQTWQAFLLTTTEGWSVDRTAGHLQLSIGSIHAARSRVMRRLQFEVRRLMEADE
;
A
#
# COMPACT_ATOMS: atom_id res chain seq x y z
N MET A 1 6.86 16.28 8.34
CA MET A 1 6.24 15.23 7.51
C MET A 1 7.27 14.15 7.31
N SER A 2 7.10 12.99 7.93
CA SER A 2 8.06 11.89 7.81
C SER A 2 8.07 11.41 6.36
N HIS A 3 9.11 11.75 5.62
CA HIS A 3 9.28 11.33 4.24
C HIS A 3 9.51 9.81 4.25
N ILE A 4 8.52 9.03 3.81
CA ILE A 4 8.71 7.60 3.64
C ILE A 4 9.68 7.43 2.46
N PRO A 5 10.86 6.79 2.63
CA PRO A 5 11.75 6.43 1.53
C PRO A 5 11.02 5.76 0.37
N ASP A 6 11.58 5.94 -0.82
CA ASP A 6 11.08 5.28 -2.02
C ASP A 6 11.19 3.76 -1.94
N THR A 7 10.63 3.06 -2.93
CA THR A 7 10.81 1.60 -3.05
C THR A 7 12.29 1.26 -2.91
N ARG A 8 12.63 0.21 -2.14
CA ARG A 8 14.01 -0.26 -1.99
C ARG A 8 14.68 -0.46 -3.35
N ASP A 9 15.86 0.11 -3.51
CA ASP A 9 16.63 0.03 -4.75
C ASP A 9 17.01 -1.44 -5.04
N SER A 10 17.31 -2.24 -4.01
CA SER A 10 17.54 -3.70 -4.16
C SER A 10 16.34 -4.44 -4.75
N LEU A 11 15.11 -4.15 -4.31
CA LEU A 11 13.91 -4.76 -4.88
C LEU A 11 13.75 -4.35 -6.35
N LEU A 12 13.98 -3.06 -6.68
CA LEU A 12 13.89 -2.55 -8.05
C LEU A 12 14.92 -3.19 -8.98
N VAL A 13 16.14 -3.45 -8.50
CA VAL A 13 17.17 -4.18 -9.25
C VAL A 13 16.74 -5.64 -9.45
N GLN A 14 16.22 -6.30 -8.42
CA GLN A 14 15.82 -7.71 -8.49
C GLN A 14 14.66 -7.96 -9.45
N VAL A 15 13.66 -7.07 -9.52
CA VAL A 15 12.52 -7.22 -10.45
C VAL A 15 12.86 -6.92 -11.91
N ARG A 16 14.07 -6.40 -12.21
CA ARG A 16 14.54 -6.32 -13.60
C ARG A 16 14.78 -7.70 -14.21
N ASP A 17 15.02 -8.72 -13.40
CA ASP A 17 15.04 -10.10 -13.84
C ASP A 17 13.61 -10.68 -13.83
N PRO A 18 13.00 -10.97 -14.99
CA PRO A 18 11.68 -11.57 -15.05
C PRO A 18 11.61 -12.98 -14.45
N ALA A 19 12.74 -13.69 -14.34
CA ALA A 19 12.81 -15.02 -13.76
C ALA A 19 12.85 -15.01 -12.23
N ASN A 20 13.11 -13.85 -11.59
CA ASN A 20 13.13 -13.72 -10.15
C ASN A 20 11.71 -13.65 -9.57
N GLN A 21 11.07 -14.82 -9.47
CA GLN A 21 9.70 -14.95 -9.00
C GLN A 21 9.51 -14.38 -7.58
N ALA A 22 10.48 -14.57 -6.68
CA ALA A 22 10.38 -14.09 -5.31
C ALA A 22 10.32 -12.55 -5.24
N ALA A 23 11.17 -11.86 -6.01
CA ALA A 23 11.14 -10.40 -6.10
C ALA A 23 9.84 -9.90 -6.73
N TRP A 24 9.34 -10.58 -7.77
CA TRP A 24 8.05 -10.26 -8.37
C TRP A 24 6.88 -10.48 -7.42
N GLU A 25 6.90 -11.53 -6.60
CA GLU A 25 5.89 -11.78 -5.56
C GLU A 25 5.88 -10.66 -4.49
N GLU A 26 7.06 -10.26 -3.99
CA GLU A 26 7.20 -9.16 -3.03
C GLU A 26 6.68 -7.84 -3.64
N PHE A 27 7.15 -7.50 -4.84
CA PHE A 27 6.73 -6.30 -5.57
C PHE A 27 5.22 -6.26 -5.80
N THR A 28 4.66 -7.40 -6.21
CA THR A 28 3.24 -7.56 -6.50
C THR A 28 2.38 -7.44 -5.25
N ALA A 29 2.79 -8.06 -4.14
CA ALA A 29 2.12 -7.95 -2.85
C ALA A 29 2.11 -6.50 -2.31
N MET A 30 3.13 -5.72 -2.68
CA MET A 30 3.24 -4.32 -2.32
C MET A 30 2.33 -3.42 -3.17
N TYR A 31 2.39 -3.55 -4.50
CA TYR A 31 1.79 -2.56 -5.39
C TYR A 31 0.40 -2.89 -5.90
N ARG A 32 0.04 -4.17 -6.09
CA ARG A 32 -1.32 -4.52 -6.57
C ARG A 32 -2.43 -3.96 -5.68
N PRO A 33 -2.39 -4.12 -4.34
CA PRO A 33 -3.47 -3.61 -3.49
C PRO A 33 -3.56 -2.08 -3.49
N VAL A 34 -2.44 -1.39 -3.70
CA VAL A 34 -2.37 0.07 -3.79
C VAL A 34 -3.04 0.55 -5.07
N ILE A 35 -2.67 -0.03 -6.22
CA ILE A 35 -3.21 0.29 -7.54
C ILE A 35 -4.72 -0.02 -7.58
N TRP A 36 -5.11 -1.19 -7.08
CA TRP A 36 -6.52 -1.60 -7.05
C TRP A 36 -7.37 -0.64 -6.21
N ARG A 37 -6.93 -0.28 -5.00
CA ARG A 37 -7.66 0.67 -4.14
C ARG A 37 -7.74 2.07 -4.76
N MET A 38 -6.69 2.49 -5.47
CA MET A 38 -6.69 3.75 -6.23
C MET A 38 -7.71 3.71 -7.38
N ALA A 39 -7.78 2.59 -8.11
CA ALA A 39 -8.77 2.39 -9.17
C ALA A 39 -10.21 2.44 -8.63
N ARG A 40 -10.47 1.74 -7.51
CA ARG A 40 -11.79 1.75 -6.86
C ARG A 40 -12.19 3.13 -6.36
N ARG A 41 -11.26 3.89 -5.80
CA ARG A 41 -11.52 5.29 -5.39
C ARG A 41 -11.75 6.23 -6.56
N SER A 42 -11.13 5.94 -7.70
CA SER A 42 -11.42 6.66 -8.94
C SER A 42 -12.83 6.37 -9.44
N GLY A 43 -13.50 5.32 -8.94
CA GLY A 43 -14.89 4.98 -9.24
C GLY A 43 -15.09 3.79 -10.18
N LEU A 44 -14.00 3.08 -10.55
CA LEU A 44 -14.09 1.86 -11.36
C LEU A 44 -14.77 0.76 -10.55
N GLN A 45 -15.57 -0.10 -11.19
CA GLN A 45 -16.10 -1.33 -10.57
C GLN A 45 -14.97 -2.34 -10.27
N ASP A 46 -15.27 -3.40 -9.51
CA ASP A 46 -14.26 -4.40 -9.10
C ASP A 46 -13.55 -5.03 -10.30
N ALA A 47 -14.30 -5.45 -11.32
CA ALA A 47 -13.73 -6.06 -12.54
C ALA A 47 -12.80 -5.09 -13.30
N ASP A 48 -13.24 -3.85 -13.54
CA ASP A 48 -12.43 -2.84 -14.21
C ASP A 48 -11.18 -2.47 -13.39
N ALA A 49 -11.29 -2.49 -12.05
CA ALA A 49 -10.16 -2.25 -11.16
C ALA A 49 -9.13 -3.38 -11.20
N ASP A 50 -9.57 -4.64 -11.30
CA ASP A 50 -8.70 -5.80 -11.49
C ASP A 50 -7.99 -5.75 -12.85
N ASP A 51 -8.74 -5.50 -13.92
CA ASP A 51 -8.19 -5.38 -15.28
C ASP A 51 -7.17 -4.23 -15.37
N LEU A 52 -7.49 -3.07 -14.79
CA LEU A 52 -6.57 -1.95 -14.73
C LEU A 52 -5.31 -2.30 -13.93
N THR A 53 -5.47 -2.98 -12.79
CA THR A 53 -4.34 -3.39 -11.97
C THR A 53 -3.44 -4.33 -12.74
N GLN A 54 -4.00 -5.32 -13.47
CA GLN A 54 -3.21 -6.20 -14.33
C GLN A 54 -2.49 -5.41 -15.42
N GLN A 55 -3.18 -4.52 -16.14
CA GLN A 55 -2.58 -3.70 -17.19
C GLN A 55 -1.41 -2.86 -16.68
N VAL A 56 -1.55 -2.24 -15.51
CA VAL A 56 -0.47 -1.46 -14.87
C VAL A 56 0.71 -2.37 -14.52
N MET A 57 0.46 -3.52 -13.88
CA MET A 57 1.53 -4.46 -13.52
C MET A 57 2.28 -5.01 -14.74
N SER A 58 1.57 -5.34 -15.83
CA SER A 58 2.18 -5.75 -17.09
C SER A 58 2.99 -4.62 -17.75
N SER A 59 2.49 -3.39 -17.69
CA SER A 59 3.22 -2.22 -18.20
C SER A 59 4.52 -2.02 -17.42
N VAL A 60 4.49 -2.17 -16.10
CA VAL A 60 5.68 -2.15 -15.24
C VAL A 60 6.65 -3.26 -15.66
N ALA A 61 6.21 -4.51 -15.73
CA ALA A 61 7.07 -5.63 -16.12
C ALA A 61 7.74 -5.43 -17.50
N SER A 62 7.02 -4.86 -18.46
CA SER A 62 7.59 -4.58 -19.79
C SER A 62 8.60 -3.42 -19.82
N SER A 63 8.52 -2.50 -18.85
CA SER A 63 9.28 -1.23 -18.89
C SER A 63 10.36 -1.15 -17.82
N ILE A 64 10.29 -1.97 -16.76
CA ILE A 64 11.18 -1.87 -15.59
C ILE A 64 12.63 -2.22 -15.89
N ALA A 65 12.89 -3.10 -16.87
CA ALA A 65 14.23 -3.45 -17.31
C ALA A 65 15.00 -2.24 -17.88
N ASN A 66 14.28 -1.32 -18.55
CA ASN A 66 14.83 -0.10 -19.13
C ASN A 66 14.61 1.13 -18.24
N TRP A 67 13.99 0.97 -17.08
CA TRP A 67 13.76 2.07 -16.16
C TRP A 67 15.07 2.41 -15.46
N GLU A 68 15.60 3.59 -15.73
CA GLU A 68 16.74 4.16 -15.03
C GLU A 68 16.29 5.33 -14.13
N LYS A 69 16.88 5.41 -12.95
CA LYS A 69 16.69 6.52 -12.02
C LYS A 69 17.40 7.75 -12.61
N SER A 70 16.67 8.55 -13.37
CA SER A 70 17.26 9.68 -14.12
C SER A 70 17.64 10.87 -13.24
N ASP A 71 17.03 11.00 -12.05
CA ASP A 71 17.32 12.05 -11.06
C ASP A 71 16.81 11.63 -9.66
N GLU A 72 17.43 12.12 -8.58
CA GLU A 72 16.99 11.89 -7.19
C GLU A 72 15.54 12.38 -6.94
N SER A 73 15.09 13.35 -7.75
CA SER A 73 13.72 13.90 -7.73
C SER A 73 12.67 13.01 -8.42
N THR A 74 13.09 12.00 -9.19
CA THR A 74 12.19 11.12 -9.96
C THR A 74 12.22 9.69 -9.42
N GLY A 75 11.69 9.53 -8.21
CA GLY A 75 11.52 8.21 -7.59
C GLY A 75 10.65 7.24 -8.40
N PHE A 76 10.86 5.94 -8.20
CA PHE A 76 10.09 4.85 -8.80
C PHE A 76 8.58 5.03 -8.59
N ARG A 77 8.15 5.43 -7.38
CA ARG A 77 6.73 5.68 -7.10
C ARG A 77 6.14 6.78 -7.99
N ASN A 78 6.90 7.82 -8.34
CA ASN A 78 6.48 8.86 -9.27
C ASN A 78 6.33 8.29 -10.70
N TRP A 79 7.24 7.41 -11.11
CA TRP A 79 7.14 6.72 -12.41
C TRP A 79 5.95 5.77 -12.47
N LEU A 80 5.76 4.92 -11.45
CA LEU A 80 4.61 4.01 -11.33
C LEU A 80 3.28 4.78 -11.34
N ARG A 81 3.23 5.92 -10.66
CA ARG A 81 2.07 6.83 -10.67
C ARG A 81 1.72 7.27 -12.09
N ARG A 82 2.70 7.65 -12.90
CA ARG A 82 2.46 8.08 -14.29
C ARG A 82 1.86 6.94 -15.10
N ILE A 83 2.37 5.72 -14.95
CA ILE A 83 1.81 4.52 -15.61
C ILE A 83 0.37 4.30 -15.17
N ALA A 84 0.09 4.29 -13.86
CA ALA A 84 -1.23 4.02 -13.33
C ALA A 84 -2.26 5.10 -13.70
N ARG A 85 -1.87 6.38 -13.63
CA ARG A 85 -2.70 7.51 -14.07
C ARG A 85 -3.03 7.42 -15.55
N ASN A 86 -2.04 7.13 -16.40
CA ASN A 86 -2.25 6.99 -17.84
C ASN A 86 -3.17 5.81 -18.15
N ALA A 87 -3.03 4.68 -17.43
CA ALA A 87 -3.93 3.54 -17.56
C ALA A 87 -5.38 3.90 -17.18
N ILE A 88 -5.58 4.61 -16.06
CA ILE A 88 -6.90 5.12 -15.65
C ILE A 88 -7.48 6.03 -16.74
N LEU A 89 -6.74 7.06 -17.17
CA LEU A 89 -7.22 7.99 -18.19
C LEU A 89 -7.54 7.29 -19.51
N ASN A 90 -6.74 6.30 -19.92
CA ASN A 90 -7.01 5.51 -21.11
C ASN A 90 -8.30 4.68 -21.00
N LEU A 91 -8.58 4.08 -19.84
CA LEU A 91 -9.80 3.32 -19.61
C LEU A 91 -11.03 4.23 -19.65
N LEU A 92 -10.92 5.42 -19.09
CA LEU A 92 -12.01 6.40 -19.02
C LEU A 92 -12.29 7.12 -20.34
N THR A 93 -11.25 7.38 -21.13
CA THR A 93 -11.38 8.03 -22.44
C THR A 93 -11.81 7.05 -23.54
N ARG A 94 -11.59 5.75 -23.35
CA ARG A 94 -12.08 4.67 -24.23
C ARG A 94 -13.58 4.37 -24.08
N GLY A 95 -14.43 5.39 -24.02
CA GLY A 95 -15.89 5.25 -23.88
C GLY A 95 -16.54 4.09 -24.69
N PRO A 96 -17.64 3.51 -24.20
CA PRO A 96 -18.00 2.11 -24.35
C PRO A 96 -18.39 1.70 -25.78
N ARG A 97 -17.88 0.54 -26.23
CA ARG A 97 -18.48 -0.21 -27.33
C ARG A 97 -19.62 -1.16 -26.89
N ALA A 98 -19.99 -1.21 -25.61
CA ALA A 98 -21.14 -2.00 -25.18
C ALA A 98 -21.77 -1.49 -23.88
N LYS A 99 -23.05 -1.12 -23.99
CA LYS A 99 -24.03 -0.82 -22.93
C LYS A 99 -23.81 0.44 -22.11
N ALA A 100 -24.67 1.41 -22.44
CA ALA A 100 -24.96 2.62 -21.69
C ALA A 100 -25.11 2.35 -20.19
N HIS A 101 -24.44 3.16 -19.36
CA HIS A 101 -24.99 4.09 -18.36
C HIS A 101 -23.86 5.07 -17.97
N GLY A 102 -23.95 6.34 -18.40
CA GLY A 102 -23.28 7.46 -17.71
C GLY A 102 -21.78 7.75 -17.95
N GLY A 103 -21.24 7.65 -19.17
CA GLY A 103 -19.83 8.01 -19.45
C GLY A 103 -19.47 9.49 -19.19
N THR A 104 -20.40 10.41 -19.44
CA THR A 104 -20.22 11.85 -19.17
C THR A 104 -20.26 12.17 -17.68
N ASP A 105 -21.00 11.37 -16.92
CA ASP A 105 -21.24 11.57 -15.50
C ASP A 105 -20.02 11.14 -14.67
N PHE A 106 -19.22 10.20 -15.17
CA PHE A 106 -17.96 9.79 -14.56
C PHE A 106 -16.82 10.79 -14.78
N LEU A 107 -16.62 11.27 -16.01
CA LEU A 107 -15.62 12.31 -16.29
C LEU A 107 -15.97 13.62 -15.56
N ASN A 108 -17.26 13.95 -15.48
CA ASN A 108 -17.74 15.02 -14.62
C ASN A 108 -17.54 14.68 -13.14
N LYS A 109 -17.77 13.44 -12.65
CA LYS A 109 -17.42 13.06 -11.27
C LYS A 109 -15.92 13.08 -10.99
N LEU A 110 -15.04 12.84 -11.95
CA LEU A 110 -13.60 13.00 -11.76
C LEU A 110 -13.21 14.49 -11.66
N HIS A 111 -13.94 15.37 -12.35
CA HIS A 111 -13.85 16.83 -12.26
C HIS A 111 -14.66 17.45 -11.10
N CYS A 112 -15.67 16.75 -10.58
CA CYS A 112 -16.61 17.17 -9.54
C CYS A 112 -16.44 16.41 -8.22
N LEU A 113 -15.50 15.45 -8.15
CA LEU A 113 -14.80 15.19 -6.91
C LEU A 113 -14.38 16.57 -6.44
N PRO A 114 -14.76 17.00 -5.23
CA PRO A 114 -14.26 18.26 -4.73
C PRO A 114 -12.76 18.24 -4.96
N ALA A 115 -12.16 19.40 -5.22
CA ALA A 115 -10.75 19.59 -4.92
C ALA A 115 -10.58 19.30 -3.41
N SER A 116 -10.67 18.03 -3.03
CA SER A 116 -9.96 17.45 -1.93
C SER A 116 -8.58 18.00 -2.20
N SER A 117 -8.07 18.79 -1.26
CA SER A 117 -6.84 19.57 -1.36
C SER A 117 -5.58 18.69 -1.55
N GLU A 118 -5.76 17.50 -2.08
CA GLU A 118 -4.91 16.35 -2.01
C GLU A 118 -4.85 15.72 -3.39
N SER A 119 -3.71 15.88 -4.01
CA SER A 119 -3.35 15.36 -5.32
C SER A 119 -3.44 13.83 -5.36
N LEU A 120 -3.58 13.27 -6.58
CA LEU A 120 -3.44 11.82 -6.82
C LEU A 120 -2.11 11.28 -6.26
N GLU A 121 -1.10 12.14 -6.16
CA GLU A 121 0.22 11.84 -5.61
C GLU A 121 0.13 11.50 -4.12
N GLU A 122 -0.50 12.35 -3.33
CA GLU A 122 -0.72 12.13 -1.89
C GLU A 122 -1.68 10.96 -1.63
N GLN A 123 -2.60 10.66 -2.55
CA GLN A 123 -3.45 9.49 -2.45
C GLN A 123 -2.68 8.18 -2.62
N LEU A 124 -1.86 8.07 -3.67
CA LEU A 124 -1.03 6.89 -3.92
C LEU A 124 -0.04 6.70 -2.78
N GLU A 125 0.61 7.78 -2.36
CA GLU A 125 1.53 7.76 -1.24
C GLU A 125 0.86 7.20 0.00
N ARG A 126 -0.27 7.77 0.44
CA ARG A 126 -1.00 7.27 1.62
C ARG A 126 -1.44 5.82 1.50
N GLU A 127 -1.89 5.39 0.33
CA GLU A 127 -2.27 3.98 0.13
C GLU A 127 -1.07 3.04 0.21
N TYR A 128 0.08 3.48 -0.28
CA TYR A 128 1.35 2.78 -0.12
C TYR A 128 1.76 2.71 1.35
N GLN A 129 1.73 3.84 2.09
CA GLN A 129 2.05 3.83 3.53
C GLN A 129 1.12 2.87 4.29
N ARG A 130 -0.19 2.94 4.03
CA ARG A 130 -1.18 2.03 4.63
C ARG A 130 -0.89 0.57 4.28
N GLN A 131 -0.41 0.28 3.08
CA GLN A 131 -0.05 -1.07 2.68
C GLN A 131 1.18 -1.58 3.44
N ILE A 132 2.23 -0.76 3.57
CA ILE A 132 3.43 -1.07 4.37
C ILE A 132 3.03 -1.38 5.82
N TYR A 133 2.23 -0.51 6.45
CA TYR A 133 1.76 -0.74 7.81
C TYR A 133 0.91 -2.01 7.95
N ARG A 134 0.05 -2.32 6.98
CA ARG A 134 -0.76 -3.55 6.99
C ARG A 134 0.12 -4.80 6.91
N GLN A 135 1.07 -4.83 5.98
CA GLN A 135 1.99 -5.96 5.84
C GLN A 135 2.85 -6.13 7.09
N ALA A 136 3.41 -5.04 7.62
CA ALA A 136 4.16 -5.06 8.86
C ALA A 136 3.31 -5.56 10.04
N ALA A 137 2.07 -5.07 10.18
CA ALA A 137 1.16 -5.52 11.23
C ALA A 137 0.83 -7.02 11.10
N GLU A 138 0.63 -7.52 9.89
CA GLU A 138 0.37 -8.93 9.65
C GLU A 138 1.59 -9.81 9.99
N ALA A 139 2.80 -9.39 9.60
CA ALA A 139 4.04 -10.07 9.96
C ALA A 139 4.24 -10.09 11.49
N VAL A 140 4.02 -8.97 12.16
CA VAL A 140 4.12 -8.88 13.63
C VAL A 140 3.09 -9.80 14.28
N ARG A 141 1.82 -9.76 13.83
CA ARG A 141 0.76 -10.63 14.35
C ARG A 141 1.12 -12.11 14.26
N LYS A 142 1.73 -12.55 13.16
CA LYS A 142 2.18 -13.96 12.98
C LYS A 142 3.39 -14.31 13.86
N SER A 143 4.20 -13.33 14.26
CA SER A 143 5.44 -13.56 15.02
C SER A 143 5.29 -13.51 16.55
N VAL A 144 4.22 -12.92 17.08
CA VAL A 144 3.99 -12.76 18.53
C VAL A 144 2.93 -13.73 19.05
N GLN A 145 2.94 -14.00 20.35
CA GLN A 145 1.85 -14.76 20.99
C GLN A 145 0.52 -14.03 20.85
N ALA A 146 -0.58 -14.78 20.67
CA ALA A 146 -1.91 -14.23 20.48
C ALA A 146 -2.34 -13.27 21.61
N GLN A 147 -2.06 -13.59 22.86
CA GLN A 147 -2.36 -12.73 24.01
C GLN A 147 -1.55 -11.42 23.99
N THR A 148 -0.30 -11.46 23.54
CA THR A 148 0.55 -10.25 23.38
C THR A 148 -0.05 -9.33 22.31
N TRP A 149 -0.49 -9.89 21.19
CA TRP A 149 -1.16 -9.15 20.12
C TRP A 149 -2.49 -8.56 20.60
N GLN A 150 -3.30 -9.35 21.32
CA GLN A 150 -4.60 -8.90 21.83
C GLN A 150 -4.46 -7.80 22.88
N ALA A 151 -3.49 -7.91 23.79
CA ALA A 151 -3.16 -6.84 24.75
C ALA A 151 -2.82 -5.52 24.05
N PHE A 152 -2.05 -5.60 22.96
CA PHE A 152 -1.73 -4.44 22.13
C PHE A 152 -2.97 -3.84 21.46
N LEU A 153 -3.80 -4.66 20.79
CA LEU A 153 -5.01 -4.17 20.10
C LEU A 153 -6.01 -3.51 21.06
N LEU A 154 -6.30 -4.16 22.19
CA LEU A 154 -7.25 -3.63 23.18
C LEU A 154 -6.80 -2.26 23.72
N THR A 155 -5.51 -2.10 23.97
CA THR A 155 -4.99 -0.85 24.55
C THR A 155 -4.76 0.26 23.53
N THR A 156 -4.45 -0.07 22.27
CA THR A 156 -4.05 0.94 21.25
C THR A 156 -5.13 1.23 20.23
N THR A 157 -5.91 0.23 19.83
CA THR A 157 -6.96 0.36 18.82
C THR A 157 -8.31 0.57 19.48
N GLU A 158 -8.63 -0.23 20.50
CA GLU A 158 -9.91 -0.14 21.22
C GLU A 158 -9.91 0.87 22.38
N GLY A 159 -8.73 1.41 22.73
CA GLY A 159 -8.58 2.44 23.76
C GLY A 159 -8.87 1.98 25.20
N TRP A 160 -8.82 0.67 25.48
CA TRP A 160 -9.04 0.16 26.83
C TRP A 160 -7.90 0.56 27.78
N SER A 161 -8.24 0.78 29.05
CA SER A 161 -7.24 0.99 30.09
C SER A 161 -6.38 -0.26 30.29
N VAL A 162 -5.17 -0.04 30.82
CA VAL A 162 -4.24 -1.13 31.12
C VAL A 162 -4.85 -2.06 32.17
N ASP A 163 -5.50 -1.53 33.21
CA ASP A 163 -6.16 -2.29 34.27
C ASP A 163 -7.31 -3.16 33.72
N ARG A 164 -8.16 -2.58 32.86
CA ARG A 164 -9.27 -3.32 32.23
C ARG A 164 -8.75 -4.44 31.35
N THR A 165 -7.70 -4.17 30.58
CA THR A 165 -7.07 -5.16 29.69
C THR A 165 -6.40 -6.27 30.47
N ALA A 166 -5.69 -5.93 31.56
CA ALA A 166 -5.06 -6.87 32.48
C ALA A 166 -6.09 -7.82 33.09
N GLY A 167 -7.20 -7.28 33.62
CA GLY A 167 -8.30 -8.07 34.16
C GLY A 167 -8.98 -8.96 33.11
N HIS A 168 -9.20 -8.44 31.90
CA HIS A 168 -9.83 -9.20 30.82
C HIS A 168 -8.96 -10.35 30.30
N LEU A 169 -7.65 -10.12 30.15
CA LEU A 169 -6.70 -11.12 29.65
C LEU A 169 -6.10 -12.00 30.75
N GLN A 170 -6.44 -11.75 32.03
CA GLN A 170 -5.85 -12.40 33.20
C GLN A 170 -4.31 -12.29 33.22
N LEU A 171 -3.79 -11.12 32.84
CA LEU A 171 -2.37 -10.80 32.79
C LEU A 171 -2.01 -9.73 33.81
N SER A 172 -0.74 -9.66 34.20
CA SER A 172 -0.26 -8.55 35.02
C SER A 172 -0.23 -7.25 34.23
N ILE A 173 -0.39 -6.11 34.91
CA ILE A 173 -0.21 -4.76 34.32
C ILE A 173 1.15 -4.64 33.63
N GLY A 174 2.21 -5.17 34.25
CA GLY A 174 3.56 -5.21 33.68
C GLY A 174 3.62 -6.00 32.37
N SER A 175 2.89 -7.11 32.27
CA SER A 175 2.78 -7.91 31.04
C SER A 175 2.10 -7.13 29.90
N ILE A 176 1.09 -6.30 30.20
CA ILE A 176 0.42 -5.45 29.20
C ILE A 176 1.39 -4.37 28.68
N HIS A 177 2.13 -3.70 29.56
CA HIS A 177 3.17 -2.74 29.14
C HIS A 177 4.26 -3.41 28.31
N ALA A 178 4.75 -4.58 28.72
CA ALA A 178 5.73 -5.36 27.97
C ALA A 178 5.19 -5.77 26.59
N ALA A 179 3.92 -6.17 26.51
CA ALA A 179 3.27 -6.51 25.25
C ALA A 179 3.23 -5.31 24.29
N ARG A 180 2.82 -4.13 24.76
CA ARG A 180 2.81 -2.90 23.96
C ARG A 180 4.21 -2.56 23.42
N SER A 181 5.21 -2.53 24.28
CA SER A 181 6.59 -2.22 23.90
C SER A 181 7.15 -3.24 22.90
N ARG A 182 6.89 -4.53 23.10
CA ARG A 182 7.35 -5.61 22.20
C ARG A 182 6.71 -5.49 20.82
N VAL A 183 5.40 -5.29 20.75
CA VAL A 183 4.68 -5.16 19.48
C VAL A 183 5.11 -3.89 18.74
N MET A 184 5.20 -2.74 19.43
CA MET A 184 5.66 -1.49 18.81
C MET A 184 7.08 -1.60 18.24
N ARG A 185 8.02 -2.20 19.00
CA ARG A 185 9.39 -2.40 18.53
C ARG A 185 9.45 -3.28 17.29
N ARG A 186 8.67 -4.37 17.27
CA ARG A 186 8.60 -5.26 16.11
C ARG A 186 7.94 -4.59 14.91
N LEU A 187 6.89 -3.80 15.12
CA LEU A 187 6.23 -3.06 14.05
C LEU A 187 7.20 -2.05 13.41
N GLN A 188 7.93 -1.29 14.23
CA GLN A 188 8.97 -0.38 13.73
C GLN A 188 10.09 -1.12 13.00
N PHE A 189 10.44 -2.33 13.42
CA PHE A 189 11.42 -3.16 12.74
C PHE A 189 10.90 -3.63 11.38
N GLU A 190 9.69 -4.20 11.30
CA GLU A 190 9.13 -4.68 10.03
C GLU A 190 8.86 -3.54 9.04
N VAL A 191 8.36 -2.39 9.53
CA VAL A 191 8.18 -1.19 8.70
C VAL A 191 9.52 -0.74 8.13
N ARG A 192 10.57 -0.65 8.97
CA ARG A 192 11.92 -0.33 8.49
C ARG A 192 12.47 -1.37 7.53
N ARG A 193 12.29 -2.66 7.78
CA ARG A 193 12.73 -3.73 6.87
C ARG A 193 12.06 -3.60 5.50
N LEU A 194 10.76 -3.30 5.45
CA LEU A 194 10.04 -3.06 4.20
C LEU A 194 10.49 -1.76 3.50
N MET A 195 11.06 -0.81 4.24
CA MET A 195 11.46 0.52 3.75
C MET A 195 12.96 0.68 3.47
N GLU A 196 13.84 -0.02 4.18
CA GLU A 196 15.27 0.29 4.36
C GLU A 196 16.17 -0.95 4.36
N ALA A 197 15.74 -2.13 3.91
CA ALA A 197 16.66 -3.28 3.78
C ALA A 197 17.59 -3.13 2.56
N ASP A 198 18.44 -2.09 2.61
CA ASP A 198 19.75 -2.01 1.98
C ASP A 198 20.73 -1.84 3.17
N GLU A 199 21.60 -2.85 3.39
CA GLU A 199 22.71 -2.77 4.35
C GLU A 199 23.75 -1.73 3.92
#